data_AF-R6YR93-F1
#
_entry.id   AF-R6YR93-F1
#
_cell.length_a   1.000
_cell.length_b   1.000
_cell.length_c   1.000
_cell.angle_alpha   90.00
_cell.angle_beta   90.00
_cell.angle_gamma   90.00
#
_symmetry.space_group_name_H-M   'P 1'
#
loop_
_entity.id
_entity.type
_entity.pdbx_description
1 polymer ?
#
loop_
_entity_poly.entity_id
_entity_poly.type
_entity_poly.pdbx_seq_one_letter_code
_entity_poly.pdbx_strand_id
1 'polypeptide(L)' 'MRDIQQRDYQDSHRETAPLRPAEDAVLLDNSDFTFQQSVERLVGLVRERL' A
#
# COMPACT_ATOMS: atom_id res chain seq x y z
N MET A 1 10.54 -15.17 5.76
CA MET A 1 10.47 -14.48 4.45
C MET A 1 9.68 -15.27 3.41
N ARG A 2 9.88 -16.60 3.27
CA ARG A 2 9.12 -17.42 2.30
C ARG A 2 7.59 -17.32 2.44
N ASP A 3 7.07 -17.33 3.67
CA ASP A 3 5.61 -17.24 3.89
C ASP A 3 5.01 -15.87 3.54
N ILE A 4 5.81 -14.80 3.62
CA ILE A 4 5.37 -13.45 3.21
C ILE A 4 5.33 -13.39 1.69
N GLN A 5 6.42 -13.77 1.02
CA GLN A 5 6.51 -13.79 -0.44
C GLN A 5 5.44 -14.69 -1.07
N GLN A 6 5.15 -15.84 -0.46
CA GLN A 6 4.12 -16.76 -0.92
C GLN A 6 2.73 -16.11 -0.87
N ARG A 7 2.42 -15.36 0.21
CA ARG A 7 1.15 -14.64 0.36
C ARG A 7 1.05 -13.48 -0.63
N ASP A 8 2.09 -12.67 -0.77
CA ASP A 8 2.12 -11.57 -1.74
C ASP A 8 1.86 -12.08 -3.16
N TYR A 9 2.45 -13.22 -3.53
CA TYR A 9 2.19 -13.87 -4.81
C TYR A 9 0.73 -14.34 -4.95
N GLN A 10 0.21 -15.04 -3.93
CA GLN A 10 -1.16 -15.53 -3.95
C GLN A 10 -2.20 -14.40 -4.04
N ASP A 11 -2.00 -13.31 -3.29
CA ASP A 11 -2.92 -12.17 -3.26
C ASP A 11 -2.91 -11.38 -4.57
N SER A 12 -1.74 -11.21 -5.19
CA SER A 12 -1.60 -10.52 -6.49
C SER A 12 -2.08 -11.34 -7.70
N HIS A 13 -2.08 -12.68 -7.61
CA HIS A 13 -2.42 -13.58 -8.73
C HIS A 13 -3.80 -14.25 -8.60
N ARG A 14 -4.60 -13.89 -7.59
CA ARG A 14 -5.93 -14.49 -7.39
C ARG A 14 -6.91 -14.03 -8.49
N GLU A 15 -7.73 -14.95 -8.99
CA GLU A 15 -8.68 -14.67 -10.08
C GLU A 15 -9.77 -13.65 -9.72
N THR A 16 -10.24 -13.66 -8.48
CA THR A 16 -11.29 -12.76 -7.98
C THR A 16 -10.71 -11.69 -7.06
N ALA A 17 -10.88 -10.40 -7.39
CA ALA A 17 -10.36 -9.28 -6.61
C ALA A 17 -8.84 -9.41 -6.29
N PRO A 18 -7.97 -9.48 -7.32
CA PRO A 18 -6.52 -9.49 -7.12
C PRO A 18 -6.06 -8.20 -6.41
N LEU A 19 -5.05 -8.33 -5.56
CA LEU A 19 -4.44 -7.20 -4.87
C LEU A 19 -3.63 -6.36 -5.87
N ARG A 20 -4.23 -5.26 -6.33
CA ARG A 20 -3.61 -4.28 -7.24
C ARG A 20 -4.03 -2.86 -6.87
N PRO A 21 -3.16 -1.85 -7.02
CA PRO A 21 -3.54 -0.45 -6.86
C PRO A 21 -4.64 -0.06 -7.86
N ALA A 22 -5.52 0.88 -7.47
CA ALA A 22 -6.45 1.53 -8.40
C ALA A 22 -5.68 2.45 -9.37
N GLU A 23 -6.32 2.83 -10.49
CA GLU A 23 -5.69 3.67 -11.51
C GLU A 23 -5.31 5.07 -11.00
N ASP A 24 -6.07 5.59 -10.05
CA ASP A 24 -5.87 6.89 -9.38
C ASP A 24 -5.15 6.77 -8.03
N ALA A 25 -4.72 5.56 -7.66
CA ALA A 25 -4.06 5.32 -6.38
C ALA A 25 -2.72 6.05 -6.30
N VAL A 26 -2.45 6.62 -5.13
CA VAL A 26 -1.13 7.19 -4.81
C VAL A 26 -0.32 6.15 -4.05
N LEU A 27 0.86 5.80 -4.56
CA LEU A 27 1.80 4.91 -3.88
C LEU A 27 2.55 5.68 -2.79
N LEU A 28 2.38 5.26 -1.54
CA LEU A 28 3.13 5.75 -0.38
C LEU A 28 3.98 4.61 0.18
N ASP A 29 5.27 4.60 -0.14
CA ASP A 29 6.22 3.70 0.52
C ASP A 29 6.59 4.27 1.90
N ASN A 30 6.37 3.47 2.94
CA ASN A 30 6.61 3.85 4.32
C ASN A 30 7.62 2.92 5.02
N SER A 31 8.43 2.17 4.26
CA SER A 31 9.38 1.17 4.77
C SER A 31 10.35 1.74 5.81
N ASP A 32 10.75 3.00 5.65
CA ASP A 32 11.70 3.69 6.54
C ASP A 32 11.02 4.66 7.53
N PHE A 33 9.69 4.67 7.61
CA PHE A 33 8.96 5.60 8.45
C PHE A 33 8.61 5.00 9.81
N THR A 34 8.68 5.83 10.84
CA THR A 34 7.93 5.57 12.07
C THR A 34 6.43 5.63 11.80
N PHE A 35 5.64 4.98 12.65
CA PHE A 35 4.18 5.03 12.56
C PHE A 35 3.65 6.47 12.47
N GLN A 36 4.17 7.38 13.30
CA GLN A 36 3.76 8.78 13.33
C GLN A 36 4.03 9.47 11.98
N GLN A 37 5.21 9.25 11.39
CA GLN A 37 5.57 9.80 10.08
C GLN A 37 4.66 9.25 8.97
N SER A 38 4.32 7.96 8.99
CA SER A 38 3.39 7.37 8.03
C SER A 38 2.01 8.04 8.09
N VAL A 39 1.49 8.27 9.30
CA VAL A 39 0.20 8.93 9.52
C VAL A 39 0.22 10.37 9.02
N GLU A 40 1.26 11.13 9.37
CA GLU A 40 1.40 12.52 8.93
C GLU A 40 1.47 12.63 7.40
N ARG A 41 2.24 11.74 6.75
CA ARG A 41 2.33 11.69 5.29
C ARG A 41 1.01 11.34 4.63
N LEU A 42 0.28 10.35 5.17
CA LEU A 42 -1.03 9.95 4.66
C LEU A 42 -2.05 11.10 4.77
N VAL A 43 -2.12 11.76 5.93
CA VAL A 43 -3.04 12.90 6.15
C VAL A 43 -2.69 14.08 5.23
N GLY A 44 -1.41 14.34 5.00
CA GLY A 44 -0.94 15.34 4.04
C GLY A 44 -1.45 15.07 2.63
N LEU A 45 -1.26 13.85 2.13
CA LEU A 45 -1.73 13.43 0.79
C LEU A 45 -3.24 13.60 0.62
N VAL A 46 -4.03 13.27 1.64
CA VAL A 46 -5.49 13.44 1.59
C VAL A 46 -5.85 14.93 1.50
N ARG A 47 -5.19 15.79 2.28
CA ARG A 47 -5.46 17.24 2.29
C ARG A 47 -5.11 17.94 0.98
N GLU A 48 -4.06 17.50 0.29
CA GLU A 48 -3.68 18.03 -1.04
C GLU A 48 -4.71 17.74 -2.13
N ARG A 49 -5.64 16.80 -1.88
CA ARG A 49 -6.63 16.31 -2.86
C ARG A 49 -8.07 16.68 -2.48
N LEU A 50 -8.28 17.39 -1.37
CA LEU A 50 -9.54 18.02 -1.00
C LEU A 50 -9.67 19.39 -1.67
#